data_AF-A0AAV0LCA9-F1
#
_entry.id   AF-A0AAV0LCA9-F1
#
_cell.length_a   1.000
_cell.length_b   1.000
_cell.length_c   1.000
_cell.angle_alpha   90.00
_cell.angle_beta   90.00
_cell.angle_gamma   90.00
#
_symmetry.space_group_name_H-M   'P 1'
#
loop_
_entity.id
_entity.type
_entity.pdbx_description
1 polymer ?
#
loop_
_entity_poly.entity_id
_entity_poly.type
_entity_poly.pdbx_seq_one_letter_code
_entity_poly.pdbx_strand_id
1 'polypeptide(L)'
;MRTRLTVAKFTEKNLGKNLTLNRFACIALAGVATEYILYGYAEGGLADINKLDMLLQGLGFTQKKADSQVRWSVLNTVLLLRRYERARANLADAMSMGKSVGYCIGVIEDSVDFTDI
;
A
#
# COMPACT_ATOMS: atom_id res chain seq x y z
N MET A 1 11.93 11.24 -37.21
CA MET A 1 11.44 11.82 -35.94
C MET A 1 10.17 11.16 -35.37
N ARG A 2 9.65 10.03 -35.91
CA ARG A 2 8.39 9.40 -35.44
C ARG A 2 8.54 8.27 -34.42
N THR A 3 9.72 7.67 -34.26
CA THR A 3 9.93 6.50 -33.40
C THR A 3 10.01 6.82 -31.91
N ARG A 4 10.48 8.01 -31.51
CA ARG A 4 10.59 8.41 -30.09
C ARG A 4 9.24 8.73 -29.44
N LEU A 5 8.24 9.23 -30.18
CA LEU A 5 6.90 9.52 -29.63
C LEU A 5 6.12 8.26 -29.24
N THR A 6 6.33 7.14 -29.95
CA THR A 6 5.61 5.88 -29.69
C THR A 6 6.11 5.17 -28.44
N VAL A 7 7.42 5.21 -28.18
CA VAL A 7 8.02 4.63 -26.97
C VAL A 7 7.59 5.40 -25.72
N ALA A 8 7.59 6.74 -25.77
CA ALA A 8 7.16 7.59 -24.66
C ALA A 8 5.69 7.34 -24.26
N LYS A 9 4.78 7.26 -25.24
CA LYS A 9 3.36 6.93 -25.00
C LYS A 9 3.13 5.51 -24.49
N PHE A 10 3.98 4.55 -24.90
CA PHE A 10 3.94 3.18 -24.40
C PHE A 10 4.44 3.10 -22.95
N THR A 11 5.48 3.85 -22.58
CA THR A 11 5.99 3.92 -21.21
C THR A 11 5.03 4.61 -20.26
N GLU A 12 4.39 5.74 -20.63
CA GLU A 12 3.43 6.45 -19.76
C GLU A 12 2.21 5.58 -19.39
N LYS A 13 1.62 4.88 -20.38
CA LYS A 13 0.46 4.02 -20.17
C LYS A 13 0.78 2.80 -19.29
N ASN A 14 2.01 2.29 -19.34
CA ASN A 14 2.47 1.19 -18.49
C ASN A 14 2.93 1.69 -17.10
N LEU A 15 3.44 2.91 -16.99
CA LEU A 15 3.85 3.52 -15.73
C LEU A 15 2.63 3.79 -14.82
N GLY A 16 1.54 4.31 -15.36
CA GLY A 16 0.29 4.52 -14.63
C GLY A 16 -0.29 3.21 -14.08
N LYS A 17 -0.25 2.13 -14.87
CA LYS A 17 -0.69 0.79 -14.44
C LYS A 17 0.17 0.22 -13.31
N ASN A 18 1.50 0.37 -13.40
CA ASN A 18 2.42 -0.10 -12.36
C ASN A 18 2.28 0.70 -11.06
N LEU A 19 2.09 2.03 -11.15
CA LEU A 19 1.87 2.86 -9.96
C LEU A 19 0.56 2.49 -9.24
N THR A 20 -0.53 2.28 -9.98
CA THR A 20 -1.81 1.85 -9.40
C THR A 20 -1.71 0.47 -8.77
N LEU A 21 -1.04 -0.49 -9.43
CA LEU A 21 -0.82 -1.83 -8.87
C LEU A 21 0.01 -1.77 -7.58
N ASN A 22 1.11 -1.00 -7.60
CA ASN A 22 1.99 -0.85 -6.44
C ASN A 22 1.22 -0.31 -5.23
N ARG A 23 0.41 0.73 -5.42
CA ARG A 23 -0.42 1.32 -4.35
C ARG A 23 -1.45 0.32 -3.84
N PHE A 24 -2.17 -0.35 -4.74
CA PHE A 24 -3.17 -1.34 -4.37
C PHE A 24 -2.55 -2.48 -3.55
N ALA A 25 -1.42 -3.01 -4.00
CA ALA A 25 -0.73 -4.10 -3.31
C ALA A 25 -0.23 -3.67 -1.92
N CYS A 26 0.29 -2.44 -1.77
CA CYS A 26 0.65 -1.94 -0.44
C CYS A 26 -0.57 -1.79 0.48
N ILE A 27 -1.70 -1.26 -0.03
CA ILE A 27 -2.94 -1.10 0.76
C ILE A 27 -3.48 -2.46 1.20
N ALA A 28 -3.54 -3.44 0.29
CA ALA A 28 -4.03 -4.79 0.59
C ALA A 28 -3.20 -5.50 1.67
N LEU A 29 -1.90 -5.18 1.76
CA LEU A 29 -0.98 -5.78 2.73
C LEU A 29 -0.83 -4.98 4.03
N ALA A 30 -1.35 -3.74 4.09
CA ALA A 30 -1.14 -2.84 5.23
C ALA A 30 -1.74 -3.34 6.53
N GLY A 31 -2.92 -3.96 6.49
CA GLY A 31 -3.56 -4.55 7.67
C GLY A 31 -2.71 -5.66 8.29
N VAL A 32 -2.40 -6.68 7.49
CA VAL A 32 -1.55 -7.82 7.89
C VAL A 32 -0.17 -7.37 8.37
N ALA A 33 0.46 -6.43 7.66
CA ALA A 33 1.75 -5.89 8.07
C ALA A 33 1.66 -5.14 9.41
N THR A 34 0.58 -4.39 9.66
CA THR A 34 0.37 -3.68 10.93
C THR A 34 0.15 -4.65 12.09
N GLU A 35 -0.71 -5.67 11.91
CA GLU A 35 -0.92 -6.72 12.90
C GLU A 35 0.40 -7.40 13.27
N TYR A 36 1.18 -7.79 12.26
CA TYR A 36 2.46 -8.45 12.48
C TYR A 36 3.47 -7.55 13.20
N ILE A 37 3.54 -6.26 12.85
CA ILE A 37 4.43 -5.29 13.52
C ILE A 37 4.06 -5.15 15.01
N LEU A 38 2.77 -5.16 15.36
CA LEU A 38 2.31 -4.91 16.72
C LEU A 38 2.31 -6.18 17.59
N TYR A 39 1.94 -7.34 17.02
CA TYR A 39 1.64 -8.55 17.78
C TYR A 39 2.53 -9.75 17.43
N GLY A 40 3.35 -9.66 16.39
CA GLY A 40 4.23 -10.75 15.93
C GLY A 40 3.51 -11.87 15.16
N TYR A 41 2.20 -11.76 14.96
CA TYR A 41 1.38 -12.62 14.11
C TYR A 41 0.21 -11.79 13.53
N ALA A 42 -0.44 -12.31 12.51
CA ALA A 42 -1.62 -11.71 11.90
C ALA A 42 -2.73 -12.75 11.82
N GLU A 43 -3.94 -12.36 12.22
CA GLU A 43 -5.13 -13.23 12.20
C GLU A 43 -6.11 -12.80 11.09
N GLY A 44 -6.01 -11.56 10.64
CA GLY A 44 -6.86 -10.96 9.62
C GLY A 44 -6.25 -10.92 8.21
N GLY A 45 -6.96 -10.28 7.30
CA GLY A 45 -6.43 -9.88 5.99
C GLY A 45 -6.44 -10.93 4.87
N LEU A 46 -6.90 -12.16 5.13
CA LEU A 46 -7.03 -13.20 4.08
C LEU A 46 -7.88 -12.72 2.89
N ALA A 47 -8.96 -11.99 3.16
CA ALA A 47 -9.82 -11.43 2.11
C ALA A 47 -9.08 -10.43 1.23
N ASP A 48 -8.17 -9.62 1.77
CA ASP A 48 -7.42 -8.63 1.01
C ASP A 48 -6.25 -9.25 0.25
N ILE A 49 -5.60 -10.26 0.83
CA ILE A 49 -4.61 -11.10 0.14
C ILE A 49 -5.24 -11.80 -1.06
N ASN A 50 -6.42 -12.40 -0.89
CA ASN A 50 -7.11 -13.08 -1.99
C ASN A 50 -7.50 -12.10 -3.11
N LYS A 51 -7.95 -10.88 -2.78
CA LYS A 51 -8.21 -9.84 -3.80
C LYS A 51 -6.94 -9.46 -4.55
N LEU A 52 -5.81 -9.33 -3.85
CA LEU A 52 -4.52 -9.06 -4.49
C LEU A 52 -4.09 -10.20 -5.41
N ASP A 53 -4.23 -11.45 -4.97
CA ASP A 53 -3.91 -12.62 -5.79
C ASP A 53 -4.79 -12.69 -7.05
N MET A 54 -6.10 -12.52 -6.91
CA MET A 54 -7.03 -12.44 -8.06
C MET A 54 -6.67 -11.31 -9.02
N LEU A 55 -6.25 -10.14 -8.52
CA LEU A 55 -5.82 -9.03 -9.36
C LEU A 55 -4.55 -9.39 -10.15
N LEU A 56 -3.55 -9.98 -9.49
CA LEU A 56 -2.29 -10.38 -10.14
C LEU A 56 -2.54 -11.45 -11.20
N GLN A 57 -3.40 -12.43 -10.92
CA GLN A 57 -3.83 -13.44 -11.88
C GLN A 57 -4.59 -12.80 -13.07
N GLY A 58 -5.52 -11.88 -12.80
CA GLY A 58 -6.26 -11.15 -13.84
C GLY A 58 -5.35 -10.27 -14.73
N LEU A 59 -4.22 -9.82 -14.21
CA LEU A 59 -3.17 -9.11 -14.96
C LEU A 59 -2.18 -10.04 -15.69
N GLY A 60 -2.36 -11.36 -15.60
CA GLY A 60 -1.51 -12.36 -16.25
C GLY A 60 -0.11 -12.48 -15.64
N PHE A 61 0.04 -12.20 -14.34
CA PHE A 61 1.34 -12.37 -13.68
C PHE A 61 1.68 -13.86 -13.54
N THR A 62 2.94 -14.19 -13.79
CA THR A 62 3.49 -15.50 -13.39
C THR A 62 3.68 -15.51 -11.88
N GLN A 63 3.72 -16.70 -11.27
CA GLN A 63 3.96 -16.84 -9.82
C GLN A 63 5.23 -16.07 -9.38
N LYS A 64 6.34 -16.22 -10.12
CA LYS A 64 7.60 -15.52 -9.82
C LYS A 64 7.44 -13.99 -9.81
N LYS A 65 6.63 -13.46 -10.73
CA LYS A 65 6.36 -12.02 -10.81
C LYS A 65 5.42 -11.56 -9.70
N ALA A 66 4.40 -12.35 -9.39
CA ALA A 66 3.49 -12.12 -8.26
C ALA A 66 4.26 -12.12 -6.94
N ASP A 67 5.11 -13.12 -6.69
CA ASP A 67 5.96 -13.20 -5.49
C ASP A 67 6.86 -11.97 -5.34
N SER A 68 7.45 -11.52 -6.45
CA SER A 68 8.32 -10.34 -6.46
C SER A 68 7.52 -9.07 -6.17
N GLN A 69 6.30 -8.95 -6.71
CA GLN A 69 5.39 -7.84 -6.42
C GLN A 69 4.98 -7.83 -4.94
N VAL A 70 4.58 -8.98 -4.40
CA VAL A 70 4.18 -9.11 -2.99
C VAL A 70 5.35 -8.76 -2.07
N ARG A 71 6.55 -9.30 -2.29
CA ARG A 71 7.73 -8.97 -1.48
C ARG A 71 8.07 -7.48 -1.52
N TRP A 72 8.04 -6.89 -2.71
CA TRP A 72 8.27 -5.45 -2.87
C TRP A 72 7.22 -4.65 -2.10
N SER A 73 5.94 -5.00 -2.22
CA SER A 73 4.85 -4.30 -1.54
C SER A 73 4.89 -4.46 -0.03
N VAL A 74 5.20 -5.66 0.50
CA VAL A 74 5.40 -5.88 1.95
C VAL A 74 6.51 -4.98 2.47
N LEU A 75 7.69 -4.98 1.81
CA LEU A 75 8.83 -4.17 2.26
C LEU A 75 8.48 -2.68 2.31
N ASN A 76 7.90 -2.14 1.24
CA ASN A 76 7.53 -0.72 1.18
C ASN A 76 6.46 -0.36 2.21
N THR A 77 5.48 -1.25 2.42
CA THR A 77 4.41 -1.06 3.41
C THR A 77 4.97 -1.05 4.82
N VAL A 78 5.85 -2.02 5.17
CA VAL A 78 6.49 -2.07 6.49
C VAL A 78 7.34 -0.82 6.75
N LEU A 79 8.11 -0.36 5.75
CA LEU A 79 8.89 0.87 5.87
C LEU A 79 8.00 2.09 6.14
N LEU A 80 6.87 2.21 5.44
CA LEU A 80 5.89 3.28 5.66
C LEU A 80 5.26 3.22 7.06
N LEU A 81 4.81 2.03 7.48
CA LEU A 81 4.14 1.81 8.77
C LEU A 81 5.06 2.04 9.97
N ARG A 82 6.37 1.82 9.81
CA ARG A 82 7.40 2.12 10.80
C ARG A 82 7.76 3.60 10.82
N ARG A 83 7.93 4.22 9.65
CA ARG A 83 8.22 5.67 9.54
C ARG A 83 7.14 6.49 10.24
N TYR A 84 5.88 6.18 9.97
CA TYR A 84 4.74 6.91 10.50
C TYR A 84 4.04 6.20 11.65
N GLU A 85 4.80 5.52 12.52
CA GLU A 85 4.25 4.79 13.67
C GLU A 85 3.37 5.68 14.55
N ARG A 86 3.83 6.90 14.86
CA ARG A 86 3.09 7.86 15.69
C ARG A 86 1.76 8.26 15.06
N ALA A 87 1.77 8.63 13.77
CA ALA A 87 0.54 8.99 13.06
C ALA A 87 -0.45 7.81 13.01
N ARG A 88 0.05 6.60 12.77
CA ARG A 88 -0.75 5.38 12.76
C ARG A 88 -1.37 5.07 14.13
N ALA A 89 -0.61 5.23 15.22
CA ALA A 89 -1.11 5.01 16.58
C ALA A 89 -2.20 6.02 16.94
N ASN A 90 -1.96 7.31 16.71
CA ASN A 90 -2.95 8.36 16.96
C ASN A 90 -4.24 8.15 16.15
N LEU A 91 -4.10 7.74 14.88
CA LEU A 91 -5.24 7.41 14.02
C LEU A 91 -6.03 6.23 14.60
N ALA A 92 -5.36 5.15 15.01
CA ALA A 92 -6.01 3.99 15.61
C ALA A 92 -6.77 4.36 16.89
N ASP A 93 -6.19 5.22 17.74
CA ASP A 93 -6.84 5.72 18.95
C ASP A 93 -8.10 6.53 18.60
N ALA A 94 -8.01 7.48 17.66
CA ALA A 94 -9.15 8.27 17.21
C ALA A 94 -10.29 7.40 16.63
N MET A 95 -9.93 6.40 15.81
CA MET A 95 -10.90 5.43 15.28
C MET A 95 -11.54 4.60 16.39
N SER A 96 -10.76 4.15 17.38
CA SER A 96 -11.28 3.37 18.52
C SER A 96 -12.28 4.16 19.37
N MET A 97 -12.11 5.48 19.45
CA MET A 97 -13.02 6.41 20.12
C MET A 97 -14.27 6.75 19.29
N GLY A 98 -14.43 6.17 18.10
CA GLY A 98 -15.57 6.44 17.21
C GLY A 98 -15.58 7.87 16.66
N LYS A 99 -14.41 8.51 16.51
CA LYS A 99 -14.31 9.85 15.91
C LYS A 99 -14.73 9.82 14.44
N SER A 100 -15.14 10.97 13.92
CA SER A 100 -15.53 11.10 12.51
C SER A 100 -14.33 10.89 11.57
N VAL A 101 -14.61 10.53 10.32
CA VAL A 101 -13.57 10.41 9.28
C VAL A 101 -12.81 11.72 9.10
N GLY A 102 -13.51 12.87 9.13
CA GLY A 102 -12.87 14.18 9.04
C GLY A 102 -11.89 14.45 10.19
N TYR A 103 -12.23 14.03 11.40
CA TYR A 103 -11.30 14.12 12.54
C TYR A 103 -10.08 13.21 12.34
N CYS A 104 -10.29 11.99 11.86
CA CYS A 104 -9.20 11.05 11.57
C CYS A 104 -8.21 11.59 10.52
N ILE A 105 -8.71 12.31 9.50
CA ILE A 105 -7.86 12.98 8.51
C ILE A 105 -7.00 14.04 9.18
N GLY A 106 -7.59 14.90 10.01
CA GLY A 106 -6.84 15.92 10.76
C GLY A 106 -5.75 15.31 11.64
N VAL A 107 -6.04 14.20 12.32
CA VAL A 107 -5.02 13.47 13.12
C VAL A 107 -3.83 13.02 12.27
N ILE A 108 -4.06 12.56 11.04
CA ILE A 108 -2.98 12.18 10.12
C ILE A 108 -2.18 13.41 9.73
N GLU A 109 -2.84 14.48 9.29
CA GLU A 109 -2.22 15.73 8.85
C GLU A 109 -1.36 16.37 9.97
N ASP A 110 -1.84 16.35 11.21
CA ASP A 110 -1.13 16.90 12.37
C ASP A 110 0.04 16.01 12.84
N SER A 111 0.02 14.72 12.49
CA SER A 111 1.01 13.75 12.96
C SER A 111 2.11 13.43 11.92
N VAL A 112 1.98 13.92 10.70
CA VAL A 112 2.95 13.72 9.61
C VAL A 112 3.71 15.03 9.39
N ASP A 113 5.03 15.01 9.53
CA ASP A 113 5.87 16.15 9.17
C ASP A 113 6.08 16.15 7.63
N PHE A 114 6.01 17.33 7.02
CA PHE A 114 6.31 17.52 5.60
C PHE A 114 7.77 17.18 5.26
N THR A 115 8.66 17.12 6.25
CA THR A 115 10.05 16.68 6.05
C THR A 115 10.19 15.15 5.84
N ASP A 116 9.14 14.37 6.10
CA ASP A 116 9.15 12.91 5.96
C ASP A 116 8.68 12.40 4.58
N ILE A 117 8.19 13.28 3.69
CA ILE A 117 7.60 12.96 2.37
C ILE A 117 8.60 13.21 1.24
#